data_AF-A0A8H7C4T7-F1
#
_entry.id   AF-A0A8H7C4T7-F1
#
_cell.length_a   1.000
_cell.length_b   1.000
_cell.length_c   1.000
_cell.angle_alpha   90.00
_cell.angle_beta   90.00
_cell.angle_gamma   90.00
#
_symmetry.space_group_name_H-M   'P 1'
#
loop_
_entity.id
_entity.type
_entity.pdbx_description
1 polymer ?
#
loop_
_entity_poly.entity_id
_entity_poly.type
_entity_poly.pdbx_seq_one_letter_code
_entity_poly.pdbx_strand_id
1 'polypeptide(L)'
;MKTAFLTLSTALFSTSFALAAPDVIVPPPGLYCCPDTGPNGWDLIERHIGPFFISCVYGNGDESQECLFDPARGVGATIPGCPSQAVPNPNPPNCPV
;
A
#
# COMPACT_ATOMS: atom_id res chain seq x y z
N MET A 1 30.14 -68.60 -16.14
CA MET A 1 28.85 -67.91 -15.92
C MET A 1 29.03 -66.99 -14.73
N LYS A 2 29.01 -65.66 -14.95
CA LYS A 2 29.33 -64.66 -13.91
C LYS A 2 28.13 -63.72 -13.80
N THR A 3 27.38 -63.87 -12.72
CA THR A 3 26.17 -63.11 -12.42
C THR A 3 26.57 -61.69 -12.02
N ALA A 4 26.13 -60.69 -12.79
CA ALA A 4 26.32 -59.28 -12.47
C ALA A 4 25.12 -58.79 -11.64
N PHE A 5 25.37 -58.40 -10.39
CA PHE A 5 24.40 -57.72 -9.53
C PHE A 5 24.32 -56.24 -9.94
N LEU A 6 23.13 -55.78 -10.33
CA LEU A 6 22.81 -54.38 -10.58
C LEU A 6 22.32 -53.73 -9.27
N THR A 7 23.12 -52.88 -8.66
CA THR A 7 22.71 -52.04 -7.52
C THR A 7 22.11 -50.74 -8.04
N LEU A 8 20.79 -50.59 -7.91
CA LEU A 8 20.03 -49.42 -8.30
C LEU A 8 19.98 -48.43 -7.13
N SER A 9 20.84 -47.40 -7.12
CA SER A 9 20.84 -46.36 -6.11
C SER A 9 19.83 -45.25 -6.47
N THR A 10 18.68 -45.23 -5.81
CA THR A 10 17.70 -44.13 -5.92
C THR A 10 18.14 -42.97 -5.03
N ALA A 11 18.74 -41.92 -5.63
CA ALA A 11 19.03 -40.68 -4.94
C ALA A 11 17.72 -39.90 -4.70
N LEU A 12 17.26 -39.83 -3.44
CA LEU A 12 16.17 -38.96 -3.02
C LEU A 12 16.69 -37.52 -2.95
N PHE A 13 16.46 -36.73 -3.99
CA PHE A 13 16.67 -35.29 -3.96
C PHE A 13 15.51 -34.63 -3.18
N SER A 14 15.74 -34.30 -1.92
CA SER A 14 14.83 -33.44 -1.16
C SER A 14 15.14 -31.97 -1.48
N THR A 15 14.33 -31.36 -2.34
CA THR A 15 14.36 -29.91 -2.57
C THR A 15 13.54 -29.22 -1.50
N SER A 16 14.21 -28.55 -0.55
CA SER A 16 13.56 -27.68 0.41
C SER A 16 13.23 -26.35 -0.28
N PHE A 17 11.94 -26.06 -0.48
CA PHE A 17 11.49 -24.74 -0.89
C PHE A 17 11.39 -23.85 0.35
N ALA A 18 12.31 -22.89 0.50
CA ALA A 18 12.17 -21.83 1.50
C ALA A 18 11.25 -20.75 0.93
N LEU A 19 10.02 -20.66 1.45
CA LEU A 19 9.14 -19.51 1.25
C LEU A 19 9.66 -18.35 2.10
N ALA A 20 10.34 -17.38 1.47
CA ALA A 20 10.61 -16.09 2.11
C ALA A 20 9.28 -15.34 2.27
N ALA A 21 8.93 -14.96 3.49
CA ALA A 21 7.79 -14.07 3.73
C ALA A 21 8.11 -12.69 3.13
N PRO A 22 7.14 -12.01 2.48
CA PRO A 22 7.37 -10.65 2.00
C PRO A 22 7.58 -9.72 3.19
N ASP A 23 8.72 -9.03 3.22
CA ASP A 23 8.97 -7.95 4.18
C ASP A 23 7.94 -6.83 3.95
N VAL A 24 7.08 -6.58 4.93
CA VAL A 24 6.14 -5.45 4.89
C VAL A 24 6.93 -4.17 5.20
N ILE A 25 7.30 -3.44 4.15
CA ILE A 25 7.94 -2.14 4.29
C ILE A 25 6.88 -1.11 4.68
N VAL A 26 6.93 -0.63 5.92
CA VAL A 26 6.08 0.47 6.39
C VAL A 26 6.74 1.78 5.99
N PRO A 27 6.09 2.63 5.15
CA PRO A 27 6.65 3.92 4.81
C PRO A 27 6.72 4.84 6.03
N PRO A 28 7.71 5.76 6.07
CA PRO A 28 7.72 6.84 7.04
C PRO A 28 6.39 7.61 7.04
N PRO A 29 5.85 7.97 8.21
CA PRO A 29 4.57 8.66 8.28
C PRO A 29 4.66 10.05 7.65
N GLY A 30 3.57 10.48 7.02
CA GLY A 30 3.40 11.84 6.54
C GLY A 30 4.29 12.23 5.35
N LEU A 31 4.73 11.28 4.52
CA LEU A 31 5.37 11.57 3.23
C LEU A 31 4.42 12.27 2.24
N TYR A 32 3.12 12.00 2.36
CA TYR A 32 2.07 12.60 1.57
C TYR A 32 0.93 13.08 2.47
N CYS A 33 0.17 14.05 1.98
CA CYS A 33 -0.97 14.67 2.63
C CYS A 33 -2.20 14.62 1.72
N CYS A 34 -3.38 14.66 2.34
CA CYS A 34 -4.62 14.88 1.61
C CYS A 34 -4.55 16.17 0.79
N PRO A 35 -4.96 16.14 -0.48
CA PRO A 35 -5.31 17.35 -1.22
C PRO A 35 -6.38 18.14 -0.48
N ASP A 36 -6.32 19.47 -0.51
CA ASP A 36 -7.32 20.33 0.14
C ASP A 36 -8.69 20.27 -0.54
N THR A 37 -8.70 19.95 -1.83
CA THR A 37 -9.90 19.81 -2.65
C THR A 37 -10.02 18.40 -3.21
N GLY A 38 -11.17 17.78 -3.00
CA GLY A 38 -11.46 16.41 -3.40
C GLY A 38 -12.48 16.32 -4.55
N PRO A 39 -13.28 15.24 -4.57
CA PRO A 39 -14.33 15.05 -5.56
C PRO A 39 -15.24 16.27 -5.67
N ASN A 40 -15.64 16.62 -6.90
CA ASN A 40 -16.62 17.69 -7.17
C ASN A 40 -16.24 19.09 -6.63
N GLY A 41 -14.97 19.32 -6.28
CA GLY A 41 -14.54 20.58 -5.68
C GLY A 41 -14.86 20.71 -4.19
N TRP A 42 -15.13 19.60 -3.50
CA TRP A 42 -15.44 19.59 -2.07
C TRP A 42 -14.19 19.80 -1.21
N ASP A 43 -14.36 20.49 -0.09
CA ASP A 43 -13.27 20.81 0.84
C ASP A 43 -12.94 19.60 1.71
N LEU A 44 -11.66 19.46 2.06
CA LEU A 44 -11.20 18.49 3.05
C LEU A 44 -11.75 18.86 4.43
N ILE A 45 -12.56 17.97 5.02
CA ILE A 45 -13.16 18.18 6.34
C ILE A 45 -12.51 17.32 7.42
N GLU A 46 -11.92 16.19 7.05
CA GLU A 46 -11.25 15.28 7.97
C GLU A 46 -10.12 14.53 7.27
N ARG A 47 -9.03 14.27 8.02
CA ARG A 47 -7.91 13.44 7.53
C ARG A 47 -7.45 12.45 8.58
N HIS A 48 -7.08 11.27 8.13
CA HIS A 48 -6.44 10.23 8.91
C HIS A 48 -5.18 9.74 8.20
N ILE A 49 -4.02 9.87 8.83
CA ILE A 49 -2.73 9.43 8.28
C ILE A 49 -2.28 8.20 9.05
N GLY A 50 -2.48 7.03 8.45
CA GLY A 50 -2.02 5.75 8.97
C GLY A 50 -0.72 5.28 8.30
N PRO A 51 -0.08 4.23 8.86
CA PRO A 51 1.12 3.64 8.27
C PRO A 51 0.87 2.91 6.94
N PHE A 52 -0.38 2.54 6.65
CA PHE A 52 -0.76 1.75 5.47
C PHE A 52 -1.71 2.45 4.51
N PHE A 53 -2.43 3.47 4.98
CA PHE A 53 -3.33 4.28 4.16
C PHE A 53 -3.43 5.69 4.72
N ILE A 54 -3.66 6.64 3.82
CA ILE A 54 -4.10 8.00 4.13
C ILE A 54 -5.58 8.05 3.74
N SER A 55 -6.45 8.39 4.69
CA SER A 55 -7.88 8.63 4.44
C SER A 55 -8.17 10.12 4.49
N CYS A 56 -8.85 10.61 3.46
CA CYS A 56 -9.21 12.00 3.25
C CYS A 56 -10.71 12.07 3.04
N VAL A 57 -11.43 12.69 3.97
CA VAL A 57 -12.88 12.88 3.88
C VAL A 57 -13.14 14.28 3.37
N TYR A 58 -13.83 14.36 2.24
CA TYR A 58 -14.26 15.59 1.60
C TYR A 58 -15.75 15.78 1.78
N GLY A 59 -16.21 17.01 1.99
CA GLY A 59 -17.63 17.25 2.18
C GLY A 59 -18.14 18.60 1.68
N ASN A 60 -19.44 18.67 1.48
CA ASN A 60 -20.18 19.88 1.14
C ASN A 60 -21.59 19.80 1.75
N GLY A 61 -21.83 20.53 2.83
CA GLY A 61 -23.08 20.43 3.59
C GLY A 61 -23.24 19.04 4.23
N ASP A 62 -24.31 18.34 3.87
CA ASP A 62 -24.64 17.00 4.40
C ASP A 62 -23.99 15.86 3.61
N GLU A 63 -23.35 16.15 2.47
CA GLU A 63 -22.68 15.16 1.64
C GLU A 63 -21.21 15.02 2.03
N SER A 64 -20.71 13.77 2.05
CA SER A 64 -19.29 13.49 2.23
C SER A 64 -18.82 12.28 1.42
N GLN A 65 -17.54 12.28 1.07
CA GLN A 65 -16.89 11.20 0.37
C GLN A 65 -15.46 10.97 0.89
N GLU A 66 -15.13 9.71 1.15
CA GLU A 66 -13.80 9.28 1.56
C GLU A 66 -12.95 8.90 0.34
N CYS A 67 -11.72 9.39 0.31
CA CYS A 67 -10.68 9.02 -0.64
C CYS A 67 -9.49 8.42 0.11
N LEU A 68 -8.93 7.34 -0.44
CA LEU A 68 -7.83 6.61 0.16
C LEU A 68 -6.57 6.74 -0.69
N PHE A 69 -5.42 6.90 -0.05
CA PHE A 69 -4.12 6.99 -0.73
C PHE A 69 -3.07 6.08 -0.08
N ASP A 70 -2.15 5.58 -0.89
CA ASP A 70 -0.94 4.86 -0.47
C ASP A 70 0.04 5.84 0.21
N PRO A 71 0.39 5.66 1.50
CA PRO A 71 1.29 6.57 2.22
C PRO A 71 2.75 6.51 1.74
N ALA A 72 3.15 5.45 1.03
CA ALA A 72 4.51 5.31 0.48
C ALA A 72 4.65 6.02 -0.88
N ARG A 73 3.58 6.05 -1.67
CA ARG A 73 3.63 6.51 -3.08
C ARG A 73 2.70 7.68 -3.39
N GLY A 74 1.82 8.03 -2.47
CA GLY A 74 0.75 9.01 -2.68
C GLY A 74 -0.32 8.57 -3.68
N VAL A 75 -0.34 7.30 -4.10
CA VAL A 75 -1.26 6.82 -5.13
C VAL A 75 -2.66 6.64 -4.55
N GLY A 76 -3.65 7.29 -5.17
CA GLY A 76 -5.06 7.17 -4.79
C GLY A 76 -5.65 5.82 -5.18
N ALA A 77 -6.55 5.31 -4.35
CA ALA A 77 -7.42 4.19 -4.71
C ALA A 77 -8.37 4.60 -5.85
N THR A 78 -8.78 3.62 -6.66
CA THR A 78 -9.71 3.84 -7.78
C THR A 78 -11.15 4.03 -7.25
N ILE A 79 -11.40 5.20 -6.66
CA ILE A 79 -12.72 5.61 -6.16
C ILE A 79 -13.23 6.72 -7.08
N PRO A 80 -14.44 6.60 -7.67
CA PRO A 80 -14.97 7.60 -8.60
C PRO A 80 -14.98 9.01 -7.99
N GLY A 81 -14.44 9.98 -8.73
CA GLY A 81 -14.36 11.38 -8.29
C GLY A 81 -13.19 11.69 -7.35
N CYS A 82 -12.53 10.68 -6.76
CA CYS A 82 -11.36 10.94 -5.91
C CYS A 82 -10.14 11.37 -6.73
N PRO A 83 -9.28 12.24 -6.16
CA PRO A 83 -7.96 12.52 -6.72
C PRO A 83 -7.16 11.23 -6.89
N SER A 84 -6.41 11.12 -7.99
CA SER A 84 -5.54 9.96 -8.24
C SER A 84 -4.20 10.02 -7.49
N GLN A 85 -3.87 11.18 -6.91
CA GLN A 85 -2.62 11.44 -6.21
C GLN A 85 -2.86 12.31 -4.97
N ALA A 86 -2.18 11.95 -3.89
CA ALA A 86 -1.99 12.79 -2.72
C ALA A 86 -0.91 13.85 -2.98
N VAL A 87 -0.84 14.85 -2.10
CA VAL A 87 0.14 15.94 -2.20
C VAL A 87 1.42 15.54 -1.46
N PRO A 88 2.61 15.63 -2.07
CA PRO A 88 3.86 15.42 -1.35
C PRO A 88 3.99 16.38 -0.17
N ASN A 89 4.35 15.86 1.01
CA ASN A 89 4.53 16.69 2.20
C ASN A 89 5.96 17.25 2.24
N PRO A 90 6.16 18.58 2.17
CA PRO A 90 7.49 19.18 2.30
C PRO A 90 8.05 19.07 3.73
N ASN A 91 7.22 18.87 4.75
CA ASN A 91 7.64 18.82 6.16
C ASN A 91 7.02 17.61 6.92
N PRO A 92 7.39 16.36 6.58
CA PRO A 92 6.95 15.18 7.33
C PRO A 92 7.34 15.26 8.82
N PRO A 93 6.54 14.70 9.74
CA PRO A 93 5.31 13.93 9.51
C PRO A 93 4.04 14.79 9.49
N ASN A 94 4.15 16.10 9.72
CA ASN A 94 3.00 16.96 9.93
C ASN A 94 2.46 17.46 8.59
N CYS A 95 1.21 17.13 8.30
CA CYS A 95 0.51 17.77 7.19
C CYS A 95 -0.10 19.09 7.67
N PRO A 96 0.30 20.25 7.11
CA PRO A 96 -0.32 21.52 7.46
C PRO A 96 -1.81 21.49 7.09
N VAL A 97 -2.60 22.23 7.87
CA VAL A 97 -4.03 22.50 7.65
C VAL A 97 -4.16 23.88 7.04
#